data_AF-A0A960D291-F1
#
_entry.id   AF-A0A960D291-F1
#
_cell.length_a   1.000
_cell.length_b   1.000
_cell.length_c   1.000
_cell.angle_alpha   90.00
_cell.angle_beta   90.00
_cell.angle_gamma   90.00
#
_symmetry.space_group_name_H-M   'P 1'
#
loop_
_entity.id
_entity.type
_entity.pdbx_description
1 polymer ?
#
loop_
_entity_poly.entity_id
_entity_poly.type
_entity_poly.pdbx_seq_one_letter_code
_entity_poly.pdbx_strand_id
1 'polypeptide(L)'
;EETRYEGPTGIAGVFQDACVAAGIPAVTFWAAVPHYVSQPPNPKATVALLRRVEDVLDIEVPLADLPAQAEEWEQAVTEMTAEDEEIAEYVAALEERGDAEVDVNEALSKVDGDALAAEFERYLRRRGPGFRS
;
A
#
# COMPACT_ATOMS: atom_id res chain seq x y z
N GLU A 1 11.58 22.60 -4.73
CA GLU A 1 12.08 22.23 -6.06
C GLU A 1 11.01 21.40 -6.75
N GLU A 2 10.58 21.78 -7.96
CA GLU A 2 9.70 20.91 -8.76
C GLU A 2 10.54 19.75 -9.30
N THR A 3 10.34 18.57 -8.73
CA THR A 3 10.88 17.32 -9.27
C THR A 3 10.21 17.05 -10.60
N ARG A 4 10.92 17.36 -11.69
CA ARG A 4 10.47 17.06 -13.06
C ARG A 4 10.63 15.57 -13.33
N TYR A 5 9.59 14.80 -13.04
CA TYR A 5 9.51 13.38 -13.42
C TYR A 5 9.26 13.26 -14.93
N GLU A 6 10.13 12.53 -15.63
CA GLU A 6 9.91 12.09 -17.02
C GLU A 6 9.88 10.56 -17.03
N GLY A 7 8.74 9.99 -17.45
CA GLY A 7 8.51 8.55 -17.47
C GLY A 7 7.16 8.19 -18.09
N PRO A 8 6.88 6.89 -18.30
CA PRO A 8 5.60 6.44 -18.84
C PRO A 8 4.44 6.84 -17.91
N THR A 9 3.36 7.39 -18.48
CA THR A 9 2.12 7.72 -17.75
C THR A 9 0.97 6.79 -18.14
N GLY A 10 0.09 6.50 -17.17
CA GLY A 10 -1.18 5.82 -17.42
C GLY A 10 -2.29 6.77 -17.88
N ILE A 11 -3.47 6.19 -18.16
CA ILE A 11 -4.66 6.95 -18.59
C ILE A 11 -5.08 8.04 -17.60
N ALA A 12 -4.88 7.82 -16.29
CA ALA A 12 -5.18 8.82 -15.27
C ALA A 12 -4.35 10.09 -15.45
N GLY A 13 -3.06 9.98 -15.75
CA GLY A 13 -2.20 11.14 -16.01
C GLY A 13 -2.54 11.84 -17.32
N VAL A 14 -2.87 11.08 -18.38
CA VAL A 14 -3.34 11.64 -19.66
C VAL A 14 -4.66 12.40 -19.47
N PHE A 15 -5.59 11.84 -18.69
CA PHE A 15 -6.88 12.47 -18.41
C PHE A 15 -6.71 13.74 -17.57
N GLN A 16 -5.86 13.72 -16.54
CA GLN A 16 -5.55 14.91 -15.75
C GLN A 16 -4.96 16.03 -16.61
N ASP A 17 -4.01 15.70 -17.50
CA ASP A 17 -3.42 16.66 -18.44
C ASP A 17 -4.49 17.29 -19.35
N ALA A 18 -5.39 16.48 -19.90
CA ALA A 18 -6.51 16.95 -20.72
C ALA A 18 -7.46 17.88 -19.94
N CYS A 19 -7.75 17.60 -18.67
CA CYS A 19 -8.54 18.48 -17.80
C CYS A 19 -7.85 19.83 -17.59
N VAL A 20 -6.55 19.82 -17.27
CA VAL A 20 -5.76 21.04 -17.07
C VAL A 20 -5.73 21.89 -18.35
N ALA A 21 -5.51 21.26 -19.51
CA ALA A 21 -5.55 21.93 -20.81
C ALA A 21 -6.92 22.55 -21.14
N ALA A 22 -8.01 21.95 -20.64
CA ALA A 22 -9.37 22.46 -20.75
C ALA A 22 -9.73 23.52 -19.69
N GLY A 23 -8.81 23.87 -18.78
CA GLY A 23 -9.06 24.80 -17.67
C GLY A 23 -9.92 24.23 -16.54
N ILE A 24 -10.05 22.90 -16.48
CA ILE A 24 -10.79 22.18 -15.43
C ILE A 24 -9.80 21.80 -14.32
N PRO A 25 -10.02 22.24 -13.06
CA PRO A 25 -9.22 21.78 -11.94
C PRO A 25 -9.30 20.26 -11.78
N ALA A 26 -8.15 19.59 -11.74
CA ALA A 26 -8.06 18.14 -11.62
C ALA A 26 -6.97 17.75 -10.63
N VAL A 27 -7.21 16.67 -9.90
CA VAL A 27 -6.26 16.07 -8.95
C VAL A 27 -6.32 14.55 -9.09
N THR A 28 -5.17 13.89 -8.97
CA THR A 28 -5.06 12.44 -8.95
C THR A 28 -4.36 12.02 -7.66
N PHE A 29 -4.88 10.97 -7.01
CA PHE A 29 -4.26 10.36 -5.84
C PHE A 29 -3.77 8.96 -6.16
N TRP A 30 -2.67 8.58 -5.53
CA TRP A 30 -2.07 7.25 -5.64
C TRP A 30 -1.77 6.76 -4.24
N ALA A 31 -2.09 5.49 -3.97
CA ALA A 31 -1.70 4.83 -2.74
C ALA A 31 -0.52 3.89 -3.05
N ALA A 32 0.59 4.07 -2.37
CA ALA A 32 1.70 3.13 -2.43
C ALA A 32 1.31 1.87 -1.67
N VAL A 33 1.26 0.74 -2.38
CA VAL A 33 0.99 -0.57 -1.79
C VAL A 33 2.24 -1.41 -1.98
N PRO A 34 2.79 -2.03 -0.92
CA PRO A 34 3.91 -2.94 -1.06
C PRO A 34 3.55 -4.07 -2.03
N HIS A 35 4.48 -4.40 -2.94
CA HIS A 35 4.21 -5.33 -4.03
C HIS A 35 3.80 -6.73 -3.53
N TYR A 36 4.35 -7.19 -2.39
CA TYR A 36 4.02 -8.45 -1.74
C TYR A 36 2.59 -8.54 -1.19
N VAL A 37 1.89 -7.41 -1.07
CA VAL A 37 0.47 -7.31 -0.65
C VAL A 37 -0.37 -6.47 -1.61
N SER A 38 0.05 -6.44 -2.88
CA SER A 38 -0.61 -5.65 -3.95
C SER A 38 -1.87 -6.31 -4.52
N GLN A 39 -2.11 -7.57 -4.19
CA GLN A 39 -3.29 -8.28 -4.69
C GLN A 39 -4.57 -7.78 -4.03
N PRO A 40 -5.62 -7.48 -4.82
CA PRO A 40 -6.90 -7.06 -4.27
C PRO A 40 -7.61 -8.16 -3.45
N PRO A 41 -8.39 -7.76 -2.44
CA PRO A 41 -8.63 -6.37 -2.03
C PRO A 41 -7.59 -5.84 -1.04
N ASN A 42 -7.38 -4.51 -1.04
CA ASN A 42 -6.53 -3.80 -0.09
C ASN A 42 -7.36 -2.71 0.63
N PRO A 43 -8.00 -3.03 1.76
CA PRO A 43 -8.85 -2.07 2.47
C PRO A 43 -8.07 -0.87 3.03
N LYS A 44 -6.80 -1.06 3.43
CA LYS A 44 -5.94 0.03 3.93
C LYS A 44 -5.69 1.10 2.85
N ALA A 45 -5.35 0.68 1.63
CA ALA A 45 -5.17 1.57 0.50
C ALA A 45 -6.48 2.28 0.11
N THR A 46 -7.61 1.56 0.13
CA THR A 46 -8.93 2.14 -0.13
C THR A 46 -9.27 3.22 0.90
N VAL A 47 -9.10 2.95 2.20
CA VAL A 47 -9.34 3.94 3.27
C VAL A 47 -8.45 5.17 3.10
N ALA A 48 -7.17 4.97 2.77
CA ALA A 48 -6.24 6.08 2.54
C ALA A 48 -6.67 6.98 1.37
N LEU A 49 -7.12 6.38 0.26
CA LEU A 49 -7.62 7.12 -0.90
C LEU A 49 -8.93 7.86 -0.58
N LEU A 50 -9.87 7.22 0.12
CA LEU A 50 -11.14 7.84 0.48
C LEU A 50 -10.97 9.03 1.43
N ARG A 51 -10.12 8.91 2.45
CA ARG A 51 -9.77 10.03 3.33
C ARG A 51 -9.20 11.21 2.54
N ARG A 52 -8.36 10.94 1.54
CA ARG A 52 -7.80 12.00 0.71
C ARG A 52 -8.85 12.68 -0.18
N VAL A 53 -9.87 11.94 -0.61
CA VAL A 53 -11.02 12.48 -1.32
C VAL A 53 -11.87 13.36 -0.39
N GLU A 54 -12.14 12.91 0.84
CA GLU A 54 -12.82 13.72 1.87
C GLU A 54 -12.11 15.06 2.08
N ASP A 55 -10.79 15.04 2.29
CA ASP A 55 -9.98 16.25 2.53
C ASP A 55 -10.08 17.28 1.40
N VAL A 56 -10.17 16.83 0.14
CA VAL A 56 -10.17 17.72 -1.02
C VAL A 56 -11.57 18.21 -1.37
N LEU A 57 -12.59 17.39 -1.13
CA LEU A 57 -13.98 17.76 -1.43
C LEU A 57 -14.70 18.40 -0.24
N ASP A 58 -14.15 18.31 0.97
CA ASP A 58 -14.78 18.74 2.23
C ASP A 58 -16.18 18.10 2.41
N ILE A 59 -16.27 16.83 2.06
CA ILE A 59 -17.50 16.01 2.14
C ILE A 59 -17.18 14.77 2.95
N GLU A 60 -18.05 14.44 3.90
CA GLU A 60 -17.98 13.20 4.67
C GLU A 60 -18.30 11.98 3.78
N VAL A 61 -17.39 11.01 3.76
CA VAL A 61 -17.51 9.76 3.03
C VAL A 61 -17.72 8.63 4.05
N PRO A 62 -18.89 7.97 4.06
CA PRO A 62 -19.14 6.89 5.00
C PRO A 62 -18.24 5.68 4.69
N LEU A 63 -17.26 5.43 5.55
CA LEU A 63 -16.30 4.34 5.39
C LEU A 63 -16.84 2.96 5.82
N ALA A 64 -17.99 2.92 6.50
CA ALA A 64 -18.60 1.69 7.03
C ALA A 64 -17.56 0.80 7.76
N ASP A 65 -17.45 -0.47 7.37
CA ASP A 65 -16.55 -1.44 8.01
C ASP A 65 -15.12 -1.40 7.44
N LEU A 66 -14.81 -0.53 6.47
CA LEU A 66 -13.49 -0.45 5.85
C LEU A 66 -12.35 -0.19 6.84
N PRO A 67 -12.49 0.68 7.88
CA PRO A 67 -11.43 0.86 8.87
C PRO A 67 -11.14 -0.42 9.66
N ALA A 68 -12.18 -1.16 10.06
CA ALA A 68 -12.02 -2.43 10.77
C ALA A 68 -11.34 -3.49 9.86
N GLN A 69 -11.78 -3.58 8.60
CA GLN A 69 -11.13 -4.46 7.61
C GLN A 69 -9.67 -4.07 7.36
N ALA A 70 -9.35 -2.77 7.38
CA ALA A 70 -7.98 -2.28 7.23
C ALA A 70 -7.09 -2.67 8.43
N GLU A 71 -7.61 -2.58 9.65
CA GLU A 71 -6.91 -3.01 10.86
C GLU A 71 -6.69 -4.52 10.88
N GLU A 72 -7.71 -5.33 10.56
CA GLU A 72 -7.59 -6.79 10.47
C GLU A 72 -6.58 -7.21 9.40
N TRP A 73 -6.59 -6.52 8.26
CA TRP A 73 -5.64 -6.73 7.18
C TRP A 73 -4.22 -6.40 7.61
N GLU A 74 -4.02 -5.25 8.26
CA GLU A 74 -2.70 -4.81 8.70
C GLU A 74 -2.11 -5.79 9.73
N GLN A 75 -2.92 -6.25 10.68
CA GLN A 75 -2.50 -7.27 11.64
C GLN A 75 -2.09 -8.57 10.96
N ALA A 76 -2.86 -9.03 9.96
CA ALA A 76 -2.53 -10.24 9.19
C ALA A 76 -1.20 -10.10 8.43
N VAL A 77 -0.95 -8.94 7.84
CA VAL A 77 0.33 -8.65 7.16
C VAL A 77 1.47 -8.64 8.17
N THR A 78 1.32 -7.94 9.30
CA THR A 78 2.34 -7.87 10.36
C THR A 78 2.67 -9.24 10.94
N GLU A 79 1.65 -10.06 11.24
CA GLU A 79 1.82 -11.41 11.79
C GLU A 79 2.66 -12.28 10.84
N MET A 80 2.34 -12.28 9.55
CA MET A 80 3.06 -13.05 8.54
C MET A 80 4.50 -12.56 8.34
N THR A 81 4.74 -11.25 8.34
CA THR A 81 6.11 -10.71 8.24
C THR A 81 6.96 -10.95 9.47
N ALA A 82 6.35 -11.15 10.64
CA ALA A 82 7.07 -11.42 11.88
C ALA A 82 7.57 -12.87 11.99
N GLU A 83 6.99 -13.80 11.22
CA GLU A 83 7.38 -15.22 11.20
C GLU A 83 8.60 -15.51 10.31
N ASP A 84 9.09 -14.52 9.56
CA ASP A 84 10.23 -14.68 8.68
C ASP A 84 11.54 -14.39 9.42
N GLU A 85 12.14 -15.44 10.00
CA GLU A 85 13.46 -15.40 10.66
C GLU A 85 14.55 -14.79 9.75
N GLU A 86 14.41 -14.91 8.42
CA GLU A 86 15.36 -14.37 7.44
C GLU A 86 15.29 -12.83 7.37
N ILE A 87 14.11 -12.24 7.59
CA ILE A 87 13.90 -10.79 7.66
C ILE A 87 14.45 -10.24 8.97
N ALA A 88 14.23 -10.95 10.09
CA ALA A 88 14.78 -10.57 11.38
C ALA A 88 16.31 -10.60 11.38
N GLU A 89 16.92 -11.63 10.79
CA GLU A 89 18.38 -11.72 10.61
C GLU A 89 18.92 -10.64 9.65
N TYR A 90 18.21 -10.35 8.56
CA TYR A 90 18.60 -9.29 7.63
C TYR A 90 18.55 -7.89 8.26
N VAL A 91 17.50 -7.58 9.02
CA VAL A 91 17.38 -6.32 9.77
C VAL A 91 18.47 -6.23 10.84
N ALA A 92 18.70 -7.31 11.60
CA ALA A 92 19.77 -7.34 12.60
C ALA A 92 21.17 -7.13 11.97
N ALA A 93 21.43 -7.73 10.80
CA ALA A 93 22.69 -7.56 10.08
C ALA A 93 22.86 -6.13 9.50
N LEU A 94 21.78 -5.42 9.22
CA LEU A 94 21.79 -4.02 8.78
C LEU A 94 22.00 -3.05 9.96
N GLU A 95 21.37 -3.32 11.10
CA GLU A 95 21.61 -2.58 12.35
C GLU A 95 23.07 -2.71 12.83
N GLU A 96 23.66 -3.92 12.70
CA GLU A 96 25.07 -4.17 13.07
C GLU A 96 26.07 -3.41 12.19
N ARG A 97 25.67 -3.04 10.95
CA ARG A 97 26.50 -2.24 10.03
C ARG A 97 26.38 -0.73 10.24
N GLY A 98 25.52 -0.28 11.16
CA GLY A 98 25.40 1.14 11.54
C GLY A 98 24.51 1.98 10.63
N ASP A 99 23.79 1.37 9.68
CA ASP A 99 22.74 2.04 8.89
C ASP A 99 21.44 2.06 9.71
N ALA A 100 21.45 2.82 10.82
CA ALA A 100 20.31 2.98 11.70
C ALA A 100 19.29 3.96 11.09
N GLU A 101 18.45 3.43 10.20
CA GLU A 101 17.05 3.84 9.92
C GLU A 101 16.48 3.00 8.74
N VAL A 102 16.80 1.70 8.66
CA VAL A 102 16.13 0.86 7.67
C VAL A 102 14.73 0.55 8.17
N ASP A 103 13.73 1.24 7.61
CA ASP A 103 12.32 0.91 7.81
C ASP A 103 12.14 -0.58 7.49
N VAL A 104 11.53 -1.32 8.42
CA VAL A 104 11.21 -2.73 8.23
C VAL A 104 10.47 -2.93 6.90
N ASN A 105 9.64 -1.97 6.47
CA ASN A 105 8.98 -1.99 5.16
C ASN A 105 9.94 -1.88 3.96
N GLU A 106 11.05 -1.14 4.10
CA GLU A 106 12.07 -1.02 3.05
C GLU A 106 12.92 -2.28 2.96
N ALA A 107 13.27 -2.88 4.11
CA ALA A 107 13.93 -4.18 4.18
C ALA A 107 13.04 -5.29 3.59
N LEU A 108 11.77 -5.33 3.99
CA LEU A 108 10.74 -6.24 3.47
C LEU A 108 10.56 -6.13 1.96
N SER A 109 10.75 -4.94 1.39
CA SER A 109 10.67 -4.73 -0.05
C SER A 109 11.88 -5.26 -0.83
N LYS A 110 12.97 -5.62 -0.14
CA LYS A 110 14.20 -6.17 -0.73
C LYS A 110 14.35 -7.68 -0.53
N VAL A 111 13.66 -8.26 0.46
CA VAL A 111 13.55 -9.71 0.69
C VAL A 111 12.44 -10.29 -0.21
N ASP A 112 12.47 -11.60 -0.48
CA ASP A 112 11.64 -12.32 -1.48
C ASP A 112 10.12 -12.08 -1.36
N GLY A 113 9.66 -10.95 -1.89
CA GLY A 113 8.27 -10.50 -1.80
C GLY A 113 7.28 -11.40 -2.51
N ASP A 114 7.73 -12.23 -3.45
CA ASP A 114 6.90 -13.22 -4.11
C ASP A 114 6.57 -14.40 -3.19
N ALA A 115 7.53 -14.85 -2.37
CA ALA A 115 7.29 -15.88 -1.36
C ALA A 115 6.33 -15.37 -0.26
N LEU A 116 6.54 -14.13 0.19
CA LEU A 116 5.68 -13.48 1.17
C LEU A 116 4.24 -13.29 0.63
N ALA A 117 4.09 -12.90 -0.63
CA ALA A 117 2.78 -12.81 -1.29
C ALA A 117 2.06 -14.16 -1.35
N ALA A 118 2.80 -15.24 -1.66
CA ALA A 118 2.22 -16.58 -1.73
C ALA A 118 1.74 -17.09 -0.36
N GLU A 119 2.51 -16.84 0.71
CA GLU A 119 2.05 -17.15 2.08
C GLU A 119 0.88 -16.27 2.51
N PHE A 120 0.84 -15.00 2.09
CA PHE A 120 -0.29 -14.10 2.36
C PHE A 120 -1.57 -14.61 1.73
N GLU A 121 -1.53 -15.01 0.44
CA GLU A 121 -2.66 -15.64 -0.23
C GLU A 121 -3.12 -16.91 0.49
N ARG A 122 -2.17 -17.74 0.92
CA ARG A 122 -2.45 -18.99 1.63
C ARG A 122 -3.07 -18.72 3.00
N TYR A 123 -2.67 -17.66 3.68
CA TYR A 123 -3.23 -17.20 4.95
C TYR A 123 -4.68 -16.72 4.75
N LEU A 124 -4.93 -15.86 3.75
CA LEU A 124 -6.28 -15.37 3.44
C LEU A 124 -7.24 -16.50 3.06
N ARG A 125 -6.79 -17.49 2.27
CA ARG A 125 -7.61 -18.66 1.91
C ARG A 125 -8.02 -19.50 3.12
N ARG A 126 -7.21 -19.54 4.18
CA ARG A 126 -7.50 -20.30 5.41
C ARG A 126 -8.57 -19.64 6.29
N ARG A 127 -8.73 -18.31 6.25
CA ARG A 127 -9.69 -17.57 7.08
C ARG A 127 -11.10 -17.38 6.46
N GLY A 128 -11.33 -17.78 5.22
CA GLY A 128 -12.67 -17.80 4.61
C GLY A 128 -13.14 -16.44 4.03
N PRO A 129 -14.36 -16.37 3.44
CA PRO A 129 -14.73 -15.39 2.40
C PRO A 129 -14.97 -13.94 2.85
N GLY A 130 -14.64 -13.55 4.08
CA GLY A 130 -14.90 -12.19 4.62
C GLY A 130 -14.15 -11.07 3.89
N PHE A 131 -13.22 -11.43 3.01
CA PHE A 131 -12.37 -10.54 2.23
C PHE A 131 -12.81 -10.39 0.76
N ARG A 132 -14.06 -10.75 0.43
CA ARG A 132 -14.64 -10.58 -0.92
C ARG A 132 -16.00 -9.91 -0.83
N SER A 133 -16.05 -8.58 -0.71
CA SER A 133 -17.18 -7.79 -1.22
C SER A 133 -16.76 -6.36 -1.49
#